data_AF-A0A848CDT8-F1
#
_entry.id   AF-A0A848CDT8-F1
#
_cell.length_a   1.000
_cell.length_b   1.000
_cell.length_c   1.000
_cell.angle_alpha   90.00
_cell.angle_beta   90.00
_cell.angle_gamma   90.00
#
_symmetry.space_group_name_H-M   'P 1'
#
loop_
_entity.id
_entity.type
_entity.pdbx_description
1 polymer ?
#
loop_
_entity_poly.entity_id
_entity_poly.type
_entity_poly.pdbx_seq_one_letter_code
_entity_poly.pdbx_strand_id
1 'polypeptide(L)'
;MKQDYGISGGALAAALLGMLFCIWTALGNEVAFCVTAGCSLYQDLVIGGLSMWWIGTAAFGVLACLALLGAVPAGHFLAGLTLLGDICLLLLMALTSPCVSCLVVACFFALTYWLFRRALHRDDRRPQERSLLLCAWLVLFVVNAGQVVRMQGEVWSISENSDQATVRMFFSPSCSACREGIGILSGSVDVAFCPVAENDADVARVERMLLLLEEGKTLKEAVAACQNVEEPGPWAFLHPGQWGLRLRLQRNRAHIFNAGSRTVPFFEYHGLPAMLKKQAQPPAPARAQEPVIEFSPAGGQTFPDAVLPLEPQVAGQCGGPAPCP
;
A
#
# COMPACT_ATOMS: atom_id res chain seq x y z
N MET A 1 -34.47 -7.38 44.26
CA MET A 1 -33.08 -7.53 43.77
C MET A 1 -32.46 -6.14 43.73
N LYS A 2 -31.50 -5.85 44.60
CA LYS A 2 -30.70 -4.61 44.52
C LYS A 2 -29.74 -4.80 43.36
N GLN A 3 -29.95 -4.09 42.26
CA GLN A 3 -28.90 -3.88 41.27
C GLN A 3 -27.88 -2.95 41.92
N ASP A 4 -26.75 -3.51 42.34
CA ASP A 4 -25.60 -2.70 42.70
C ASP A 4 -25.18 -1.97 41.43
N TYR A 5 -25.41 -0.65 41.39
CA TYR A 5 -24.99 0.25 40.33
C TYR A 5 -23.45 0.38 40.34
N GLY A 6 -22.77 -0.69 39.95
CA GLY A 6 -21.33 -0.70 39.76
C GLY A 6 -20.99 -0.02 38.44
N ILE A 7 -20.20 1.04 38.50
CA ILE A 7 -19.64 1.70 37.31
C ILE A 7 -18.91 0.66 36.46
N SER A 8 -19.27 0.56 35.18
CA SER A 8 -18.55 -0.30 34.23
C SER A 8 -17.29 0.42 33.75
N GLY A 9 -16.26 0.45 34.61
CA GLY A 9 -15.03 1.22 34.36
C GLY A 9 -14.36 0.88 33.02
N GLY A 10 -14.40 -0.39 32.60
CA GLY A 10 -13.89 -0.80 31.30
C GLY A 10 -14.69 -0.22 30.13
N ALA A 11 -16.02 -0.33 30.16
CA ALA A 11 -16.87 0.19 29.09
C ALA A 11 -16.78 1.73 29.00
N LEU A 12 -16.68 2.39 30.15
CA LEU A 12 -16.46 3.84 30.24
C LEU A 12 -15.14 4.24 29.58
N ALA A 13 -14.03 3.57 29.91
CA ALA A 13 -12.73 3.88 29.33
C ALA A 13 -12.72 3.69 27.80
N ALA A 14 -13.30 2.57 27.32
CA ALA A 14 -13.40 2.30 25.89
C ALA A 14 -14.25 3.35 25.15
N ALA A 15 -15.40 3.75 25.73
CA ALA A 15 -16.27 4.77 25.16
C ALA A 15 -15.61 6.15 25.14
N LEU A 16 -14.91 6.54 26.22
CA LEU A 16 -14.19 7.82 26.27
C LEU A 16 -13.05 7.87 25.25
N LEU A 17 -12.27 6.79 25.09
CA LEU A 17 -11.23 6.71 24.07
C LEU A 17 -11.81 6.81 22.66
N GLY A 18 -12.90 6.10 22.38
CA GLY A 18 -13.63 6.22 21.11
C GLY A 18 -14.13 7.64 20.86
N MET A 19 -14.71 8.28 21.87
CA MET A 19 -15.18 9.67 21.80
C MET A 19 -14.05 10.65 21.49
N LEU A 20 -12.92 10.54 22.21
CA LEU A 20 -11.74 11.38 22.00
C LEU A 20 -11.16 11.19 20.60
N PHE A 21 -11.09 9.95 20.11
CA PHE A 21 -10.65 9.67 18.75
C PHE A 21 -11.58 10.31 17.71
N CYS A 22 -12.90 10.19 17.87
CA CYS A 22 -13.86 10.83 16.98
C CYS A 22 -13.75 12.36 16.98
N ILE A 23 -13.57 12.99 18.15
CA ILE A 23 -13.36 14.44 18.27
C ILE A 23 -12.06 14.85 17.57
N TRP A 24 -10.97 14.11 17.83
CA TRP A 24 -9.67 14.37 17.22
C TRP A 24 -9.74 14.36 15.70
N THR A 25 -10.40 13.36 15.12
CA THR A 25 -10.59 13.28 13.67
C THR A 25 -11.56 14.33 13.14
N ALA A 26 -12.62 14.68 13.89
CA ALA A 26 -13.56 15.75 13.51
C ALA A 26 -12.88 17.13 13.42
N LEU A 27 -11.83 17.36 14.20
CA LEU A 27 -11.02 18.59 14.15
C LEU A 27 -10.08 18.66 12.94
N GLY A 28 -10.12 17.67 12.05
CA GLY A 28 -9.31 17.65 10.83
C GLY A 28 -7.83 17.33 11.10
N ASN A 29 -7.50 16.79 12.27
CA ASN A 29 -6.12 16.41 12.53
C ASN A 29 -5.83 15.08 11.83
N GLU A 30 -5.02 15.15 10.77
CA GLU A 30 -4.69 13.97 9.98
C GLU A 30 -3.84 13.02 10.82
N VAL A 31 -4.32 11.78 10.96
CA VAL A 31 -3.44 10.70 11.36
C VAL A 31 -2.54 10.44 10.15
N ALA A 32 -1.21 10.42 10.32
CA ALA A 32 -0.24 10.14 9.26
C ALA A 32 -0.47 8.81 8.50
N PHE A 33 -1.44 8.00 8.94
CA PHE A 33 -1.88 6.75 8.35
C PHE A 33 -3.04 6.88 7.35
N CYS A 34 -3.60 8.08 7.11
CA CYS A 34 -4.67 8.29 6.13
C CYS A 34 -4.19 8.39 4.67
N VAL A 35 -3.30 7.46 4.28
CA VAL A 35 -2.78 7.33 2.90
C VAL A 35 -3.78 6.59 1.98
N THR A 36 -4.85 5.99 2.53
CA THR A 36 -5.89 5.35 1.72
C THR A 36 -6.90 6.36 1.17
N ALA A 37 -7.27 6.25 -0.10
CA ALA A 37 -8.35 7.03 -0.74
C ALA A 37 -9.72 6.92 -0.03
N GLY A 38 -9.93 5.90 0.83
CA GLY A 38 -11.11 5.82 1.68
C GLY A 38 -11.14 6.86 2.79
N CYS A 39 -10.00 7.30 3.33
CA CYS A 39 -9.99 8.30 4.40
C CYS A 39 -10.63 9.62 3.98
N SER A 40 -10.28 10.13 2.79
CA SER A 40 -10.87 11.37 2.27
C SER A 40 -12.37 11.22 2.02
N LEU A 41 -12.80 10.07 1.49
CA LEU A 41 -14.21 9.78 1.20
C LEU A 41 -15.10 9.83 2.46
N TYR A 42 -14.62 9.27 3.58
CA TYR A 42 -15.40 9.22 4.84
C TYR A 42 -15.19 10.45 5.73
N GLN A 43 -14.16 11.26 5.48
CA GLN A 43 -13.94 12.52 6.18
C GLN A 43 -15.01 13.56 5.81
N ASP A 44 -15.38 13.62 4.53
CA ASP A 44 -16.39 14.55 4.00
C ASP A 44 -17.83 13.99 4.07
N LEU A 45 -18.02 12.80 4.63
CA LEU A 45 -19.35 12.18 4.69
C LEU A 45 -20.24 12.90 5.71
N VAL A 46 -21.27 13.56 5.18
CA VAL A 46 -22.30 14.27 5.96
C VAL A 46 -23.62 13.52 5.87
N ILE A 47 -24.17 13.13 7.02
CA ILE A 47 -25.48 12.47 7.11
C ILE A 47 -26.44 13.45 7.78
N GLY A 48 -27.40 13.99 7.04
CA GLY A 48 -28.40 14.93 7.57
C GLY A 48 -27.84 16.27 8.04
N GLY A 49 -26.72 16.74 7.46
CA GLY A 49 -26.06 17.99 7.82
C GLY A 49 -25.04 17.88 8.97
N LEU A 50 -24.93 16.71 9.60
CA LEU A 50 -23.93 16.42 10.63
C LEU A 50 -22.81 15.56 10.04
N SER A 51 -21.55 15.90 10.36
CA SER A 51 -20.43 15.03 9.97
C SER A 51 -20.55 13.69 10.68
N MET A 52 -20.16 12.63 9.98
CA MET A 52 -20.16 11.29 10.53
C MET A 52 -19.36 11.19 11.85
N TRP A 53 -18.29 11.97 11.98
CA TRP A 53 -17.46 12.02 13.18
C TRP A 53 -18.20 12.59 14.39
N TRP A 54 -19.01 13.63 14.22
CA TRP A 54 -19.85 14.17 15.29
C TRP A 54 -20.93 13.18 15.72
N ILE A 55 -21.46 12.38 14.79
CA ILE A 55 -22.38 11.28 15.10
C ILE A 55 -21.66 10.23 15.97
N GLY A 56 -20.42 9.87 15.62
CA GLY A 56 -19.58 8.97 16.42
C GLY A 56 -19.31 9.52 17.83
N THR A 57 -18.94 10.80 17.95
CA THR A 57 -18.75 11.49 19.23
C THR A 57 -20.00 11.45 20.10
N ALA A 58 -21.17 11.75 19.53
CA ALA A 58 -22.43 11.70 20.25
C ALA A 58 -22.76 10.27 20.72
N ALA A 59 -22.58 9.26 19.85
CA ALA A 59 -22.83 7.86 20.18
C ALA A 59 -21.94 7.37 21.34
N PHE A 60 -20.63 7.63 21.28
CA PHE A 60 -19.72 7.29 22.38
C PHE A 60 -19.98 8.11 23.64
N GLY A 61 -20.37 9.38 23.53
CA GLY A 61 -20.74 10.22 24.67
C GLY A 61 -21.96 9.67 25.43
N VAL A 62 -22.99 9.22 24.71
CA VAL A 62 -24.16 8.57 25.34
C VAL A 62 -23.76 7.24 25.98
N LEU A 63 -22.93 6.42 25.32
CA LEU A 63 -22.44 5.16 25.88
C LEU A 63 -21.60 5.38 27.15
N ALA A 64 -20.74 6.41 27.17
CA ALA A 64 -19.96 6.79 28.34
C ALA A 64 -20.87 7.25 29.50
N CYS A 65 -21.90 8.05 29.20
CA CYS A 65 -22.90 8.46 30.19
C CYS A 65 -23.64 7.25 30.78
N LEU A 66 -24.09 6.31 29.95
CA LEU A 66 -24.74 5.08 30.41
C LEU A 66 -23.80 4.20 31.26
N ALA A 67 -22.51 4.16 30.93
CA ALA A 67 -21.51 3.46 31.73
C ALA A 67 -21.29 4.12 33.11
N LEU A 68 -21.28 5.46 33.17
CA LEU A 68 -21.18 6.24 34.42
C LEU A 68 -22.40 6.06 35.31
N LEU A 69 -23.60 6.09 34.72
CA LEU A 69 -24.87 5.89 35.44
C LEU A 69 -25.09 4.43 35.87
N GLY A 70 -24.23 3.50 35.48
CA GLY A 70 -24.38 2.07 35.77
C GLY A 70 -25.59 1.44 35.06
N ALA A 71 -26.11 2.07 34.01
CA ALA A 71 -27.29 1.62 33.26
C ALA A 71 -26.91 0.51 32.26
N VAL A 72 -26.38 -0.61 32.76
CA VAL A 72 -25.79 -1.69 31.96
C VAL A 72 -26.74 -2.28 30.90
N PRO A 73 -28.03 -2.56 31.17
CA PRO A 73 -28.94 -3.09 30.15
C PRO A 73 -29.18 -2.12 28.99
N ALA A 74 -29.38 -0.84 29.30
CA ALA A 74 -29.56 0.21 28.31
C ALA A 74 -28.28 0.44 27.50
N GLY A 75 -27.12 0.46 28.18
CA GLY A 75 -25.80 0.54 27.55
C GLY A 75 -25.53 -0.63 26.61
N HIS A 76 -25.90 -1.86 27.00
CA HIS A 76 -25.76 -3.03 26.14
C HIS A 76 -26.65 -2.95 24.88
N PHE A 77 -27.91 -2.54 25.05
CA PHE A 77 -28.83 -2.38 23.93
C PHE A 77 -28.34 -1.31 22.94
N LEU A 78 -27.96 -0.13 23.45
CA LEU A 78 -27.44 0.95 22.62
C LEU A 78 -26.12 0.56 21.94
N ALA A 79 -25.20 -0.10 22.66
CA ALA A 79 -23.95 -0.58 22.10
C ALA A 79 -24.18 -1.61 20.98
N GLY A 80 -25.24 -2.42 21.09
CA GLY A 80 -25.67 -3.35 20.06
C GLY A 80 -26.18 -2.63 18.80
N LEU A 81 -26.95 -1.56 18.96
CA LEU A 81 -27.41 -0.72 17.85
C LEU A 81 -26.24 -0.01 17.16
N THR A 82 -25.30 0.56 17.91
CA THR A 82 -24.12 1.20 17.32
C THR A 82 -23.22 0.19 16.61
N LEU A 83 -23.06 -1.02 17.16
CA LEU A 83 -22.30 -2.09 16.51
C LEU A 83 -23.00 -2.58 15.23
N LEU A 84 -24.33 -2.63 15.21
CA LEU A 84 -25.08 -2.95 13.99
C LEU A 84 -24.88 -1.86 12.92
N GLY A 85 -24.90 -0.59 13.31
CA GLY A 85 -24.56 0.52 12.41
C GLY A 85 -23.13 0.41 11.88
N ASP A 86 -22.18 0.06 12.74
CA ASP A 86 -20.77 -0.18 12.35
C ASP A 86 -20.63 -1.37 11.40
N ILE A 87 -21.39 -2.45 11.58
CA ILE A 87 -21.44 -3.58 10.63
C ILE A 87 -21.91 -3.12 9.25
N CYS A 88 -22.94 -2.27 9.18
CA CYS A 88 -23.39 -1.69 7.91
C CYS A 88 -22.30 -0.82 7.28
N LEU A 89 -21.55 -0.07 8.09
CA LEU A 89 -20.42 0.73 7.61
C LEU A 89 -19.26 -0.15 7.11
N LEU A 90 -18.90 -1.21 7.83
CA LEU A 90 -17.88 -2.18 7.40
C LEU A 90 -18.29 -2.86 6.09
N LEU A 91 -19.58 -3.17 5.91
CA LEU A 91 -20.10 -3.71 4.66
C LEU A 91 -19.98 -2.69 3.53
N LEU A 92 -20.34 -1.43 3.78
CA LEU A 92 -20.16 -0.35 2.81
C LEU A 92 -18.70 -0.17 2.42
N MET A 93 -17.78 -0.17 3.38
CA MET A 93 -16.33 -0.08 3.14
C MET A 93 -15.80 -1.27 2.35
N ALA A 94 -16.34 -2.48 2.59
CA ALA A 94 -15.96 -3.66 1.82
C ALA A 94 -16.39 -3.57 0.35
N LEU A 95 -17.45 -2.82 0.04
CA LEU A 95 -17.96 -2.60 -1.32
C LEU A 95 -17.33 -1.38 -2.03
N THR A 96 -16.77 -0.44 -1.26
CA THR A 96 -16.28 0.84 -1.79
C THR A 96 -14.77 0.94 -1.60
N SER A 97 -14.32 1.55 -0.52
CA SER A 97 -12.91 1.66 -0.15
C SER A 97 -12.75 1.54 1.36
N PRO A 98 -11.69 0.86 1.84
CA PRO A 98 -11.47 0.73 3.26
C PRO A 98 -10.90 2.04 3.85
N CYS A 99 -11.33 2.38 5.07
CA CYS A 99 -10.81 3.53 5.81
C CYS A 99 -10.18 3.07 7.13
N VAL A 100 -8.90 3.41 7.33
CA VAL A 100 -8.14 3.04 8.53
C VAL A 100 -8.76 3.65 9.79
N SER A 101 -9.13 4.93 9.73
CA SER A 101 -9.74 5.63 10.87
C SER A 101 -11.11 5.03 11.25
N CYS A 102 -11.90 4.61 10.26
CA CYS A 102 -13.16 3.90 10.51
C CYS A 102 -12.92 2.51 11.13
N LEU A 103 -11.87 1.78 10.75
CA LEU A 103 -11.51 0.51 11.40
C LEU A 103 -11.10 0.70 12.86
N VAL A 104 -10.39 1.78 13.18
CA VAL A 104 -10.06 2.11 14.58
C VAL A 104 -11.33 2.36 15.39
N VAL A 105 -12.27 3.15 14.85
CA VAL A 105 -13.58 3.38 15.48
C VAL A 105 -14.40 2.09 15.63
N ALA A 106 -14.39 1.22 14.62
CA ALA A 106 -15.03 -0.09 14.65
C ALA A 106 -14.54 -0.94 15.82
N CYS A 107 -13.22 -0.94 16.08
CA CYS A 107 -12.65 -1.61 17.25
C CYS A 107 -13.21 -1.07 18.57
N PHE A 108 -13.38 0.26 18.69
CA PHE A 108 -13.96 0.86 19.89
C PHE A 108 -15.43 0.48 20.08
N PHE A 109 -16.24 0.41 19.01
CA PHE A 109 -17.62 -0.06 19.10
C PHE A 109 -17.70 -1.54 19.52
N ALA A 110 -16.90 -2.40 18.91
CA ALA A 110 -16.86 -3.82 19.26
C ALA A 110 -16.40 -4.04 20.71
N LEU A 111 -15.35 -3.33 21.15
CA LEU A 111 -14.85 -3.39 22.52
C LEU A 111 -15.89 -2.91 23.53
N THR A 112 -16.55 -1.78 23.24
CA THR A 112 -17.59 -1.21 24.12
C THR A 112 -18.77 -2.17 24.26
N TYR A 113 -19.25 -2.75 23.15
CA TYR A 113 -20.31 -3.76 23.16
C TYR A 113 -19.91 -5.01 23.96
N TRP A 114 -18.68 -5.53 23.74
CA TRP A 114 -18.17 -6.69 24.46
C TRP A 114 -18.10 -6.44 25.97
N LEU A 115 -17.66 -5.25 26.39
CA LEU A 115 -17.56 -4.87 27.80
C LEU A 115 -18.94 -4.69 28.46
N PHE A 116 -19.91 -4.07 27.79
CA PHE A 116 -21.29 -4.01 28.29
C PHE A 116 -21.94 -5.39 28.37
N ARG A 117 -21.69 -6.26 27.38
CA ARG A 117 -22.18 -7.65 27.39
C ARG A 117 -21.60 -8.44 28.55
N ARG A 118 -20.30 -8.28 28.83
CA ARG A 118 -19.62 -8.91 29.98
C ARG A 118 -20.15 -8.37 31.31
N ALA A 119 -20.45 -7.08 31.40
CA ALA A 119 -21.06 -6.49 32.59
C ALA A 119 -22.50 -7.00 32.82
N LEU A 120 -23.28 -7.19 31.76
CA LEU A 120 -24.67 -7.68 31.85
C LEU A 120 -24.74 -9.14 32.32
N HIS A 121 -23.84 -10.00 31.82
CA HIS A 121 -23.81 -11.42 32.16
C HIS A 121 -22.82 -11.76 33.28
N ARG A 122 -22.41 -10.78 34.10
CA ARG A 122 -21.41 -10.99 35.16
C ARG A 122 -21.83 -12.06 36.18
N ASP A 123 -23.13 -12.20 36.42
CA ASP A 123 -23.71 -13.14 37.39
C ASP A 123 -24.30 -14.42 36.74
N ASP A 124 -24.29 -14.51 35.40
CA ASP A 124 -24.82 -15.67 34.70
C ASP A 124 -23.80 -16.82 34.68
N ARG A 125 -24.12 -17.93 35.35
CA ARG A 125 -23.33 -19.18 35.31
C ARG A 125 -23.43 -19.94 33.98
N ARG A 126 -24.16 -19.41 32.99
CA ARG A 126 -24.35 -20.07 31.68
C ARG A 126 -23.12 -19.82 30.81
N PRO A 127 -22.69 -20.81 29.99
CA PRO A 127 -21.64 -20.58 29.01
C PRO A 127 -22.03 -19.43 28.09
N GLN A 128 -21.15 -18.45 27.96
CA GLN A 128 -21.39 -17.24 27.19
C GLN A 128 -21.54 -17.58 25.71
N GLU A 129 -22.78 -17.58 25.21
CA GLU A 129 -23.05 -17.87 23.80
C GLU A 129 -22.28 -16.89 22.89
N ARG A 130 -21.78 -17.38 21.76
CA ARG A 130 -21.06 -16.53 20.79
C ARG A 130 -22.04 -15.48 20.24
N SER A 131 -21.69 -14.19 20.33
CA SER A 131 -22.55 -13.14 19.79
C SER A 131 -22.45 -13.15 18.27
N LEU A 132 -23.58 -13.41 17.60
CA LEU A 132 -23.66 -13.36 16.14
C LEU A 132 -23.24 -11.99 15.59
N LEU A 133 -23.55 -10.90 16.31
CA LEU A 133 -23.12 -9.54 15.98
C LEU A 133 -21.59 -9.42 15.96
N LEU A 134 -20.91 -9.90 17.01
CA LEU A 134 -19.44 -9.87 17.05
C LEU A 134 -18.81 -10.78 16.00
N CYS A 135 -19.43 -11.92 15.68
CA CYS A 135 -18.96 -12.80 14.61
C CYS A 135 -19.08 -12.12 13.24
N ALA A 136 -20.23 -11.52 12.92
CA ALA A 136 -20.45 -10.81 11.67
C ALA A 136 -19.50 -9.61 11.54
N TRP A 137 -19.35 -8.84 12.61
CA TRP A 137 -18.39 -7.75 12.71
C TRP A 137 -16.96 -8.22 12.45
N LEU A 138 -16.52 -9.30 13.10
CA LEU A 138 -15.16 -9.82 12.97
C LEU A 138 -14.84 -10.22 11.53
N VAL A 139 -15.77 -10.89 10.83
CA VAL A 139 -15.59 -11.28 9.43
C VAL A 139 -15.40 -10.05 8.56
N LEU A 140 -16.29 -9.05 8.67
CA LEU A 140 -16.20 -7.83 7.86
C LEU A 140 -14.96 -6.99 8.22
N PHE A 141 -14.60 -6.93 9.50
CA PHE A 141 -13.40 -6.24 9.96
C PHE A 141 -12.15 -6.86 9.36
N VAL A 142 -12.02 -8.20 9.37
CA VAL A 142 -10.88 -8.91 8.78
C VAL A 142 -10.79 -8.67 7.27
N VAL A 143 -11.92 -8.67 6.56
CA VAL A 143 -11.95 -8.37 5.12
C VAL A 143 -11.42 -6.96 4.86
N ASN A 144 -11.94 -5.95 5.55
CA ASN A 144 -11.52 -4.56 5.37
C ASN A 144 -10.07 -4.31 5.80
N ALA A 145 -9.64 -4.88 6.94
CA ALA A 145 -8.25 -4.81 7.38
C ALA A 145 -7.30 -5.46 6.35
N GLY A 146 -7.71 -6.58 5.75
CA GLY A 146 -6.98 -7.20 4.64
C GLY A 146 -6.86 -6.28 3.42
N GLN A 147 -7.92 -5.56 3.06
CA GLN A 147 -7.87 -4.56 1.97
C GLN A 147 -6.93 -3.40 2.30
N VAL A 148 -6.96 -2.87 3.54
CA VAL A 148 -6.01 -1.83 3.98
C VAL A 148 -4.58 -2.32 3.86
N VAL A 149 -4.28 -3.52 4.36
CA VAL A 149 -2.92 -4.11 4.29
C VAL A 149 -2.46 -4.32 2.85
N ARG A 150 -3.38 -4.54 1.91
CA ARG A 150 -3.07 -4.58 0.48
C ARG A 150 -2.78 -3.19 -0.09
N MET A 151 -3.57 -2.17 0.27
CA MET A 151 -3.44 -0.81 -0.27
C MET A 151 -2.29 0.00 0.33
N GLN A 152 -1.96 -0.19 1.61
CA GLN A 152 -0.87 0.49 2.32
C GLN A 152 0.52 -0.11 2.02
N GLY A 153 0.58 -1.16 1.20
CA GLY A 153 1.85 -1.76 0.83
C GLY A 153 2.53 -0.92 -0.24
N GLU A 154 3.45 -0.04 0.16
CA GLU A 154 4.44 0.50 -0.77
C GLU A 154 5.12 -0.64 -1.53
N VAL A 155 5.41 -0.39 -2.81
CA VAL A 155 6.13 -1.33 -3.66
C VAL A 155 7.44 -1.69 -2.98
N TRP A 156 7.63 -2.98 -2.68
CA TRP A 156 8.83 -3.43 -2.02
C TRP A 156 9.98 -3.52 -3.03
N SER A 157 11.01 -2.72 -2.82
CA SER A 157 12.24 -2.79 -3.60
C SER A 157 13.33 -3.54 -2.81
N ILE A 158 14.15 -4.30 -3.51
CA ILE A 158 15.31 -4.99 -2.93
C ILE A 158 16.55 -4.07 -2.84
N SER A 159 16.50 -2.92 -3.53
CA SER A 159 17.52 -1.88 -3.49
C SER A 159 17.27 -0.88 -2.35
N GLU A 160 18.31 -0.48 -1.63
CA GLU A 160 18.19 0.47 -0.50
C GLU A 160 17.79 1.90 -0.91
N ASN A 161 17.96 2.28 -2.19
CA ASN A 161 17.64 3.62 -2.71
C ASN A 161 16.28 3.70 -3.45
N SER A 162 15.24 3.02 -2.97
CA SER A 162 13.93 2.94 -3.64
C SER A 162 13.26 4.29 -3.88
N ASP A 163 13.49 5.26 -3.00
CA ASP A 163 12.71 6.51 -2.94
C ASP A 163 13.32 7.61 -3.82
N GLN A 164 14.57 7.44 -4.25
CA GLN A 164 15.30 8.38 -5.13
C GLN A 164 15.41 7.88 -6.57
N ALA A 165 15.06 6.61 -6.84
CA ALA A 165 15.19 6.02 -8.16
C ALA A 165 14.14 6.58 -9.13
N THR A 166 14.60 7.06 -10.28
CA THR A 166 13.71 7.55 -11.36
C THR A 166 13.05 6.41 -12.14
N VAL A 167 13.59 5.19 -12.04
CA VAL A 167 13.05 4.00 -12.71
C VAL A 167 12.91 2.86 -11.72
N ARG A 168 11.74 2.22 -11.69
CA ARG A 168 11.52 0.95 -11.00
C ARG A 168 11.46 -0.17 -12.02
N MET A 169 12.34 -1.15 -11.88
CA MET A 169 12.35 -2.38 -12.66
C MET A 169 11.73 -3.51 -11.85
N PHE A 170 10.56 -3.97 -12.26
CA PHE A 170 9.93 -5.16 -11.71
C PHE A 170 10.42 -6.40 -12.44
N PHE A 171 10.90 -7.40 -11.71
CA PHE A 171 11.59 -8.55 -12.31
C PHE A 171 11.28 -9.88 -11.61
N SER A 172 11.29 -10.97 -12.36
CA SER A 172 11.29 -12.34 -11.82
C SER A 172 12.66 -12.99 -12.01
N PRO A 173 13.22 -13.70 -11.00
CA PRO A 173 14.49 -14.42 -11.15
C PRO A 173 14.46 -15.53 -12.22
N SER A 174 13.28 -16.09 -12.52
CA SER A 174 13.11 -17.10 -13.57
C SER A 174 13.16 -16.52 -14.99
N CYS A 175 12.81 -15.25 -15.16
CA CYS A 175 12.70 -14.64 -16.48
C CYS A 175 14.08 -14.31 -17.07
N SER A 176 14.38 -14.83 -18.26
CA SER A 176 15.67 -14.60 -18.94
C SER A 176 15.89 -13.13 -19.28
N ALA A 177 14.87 -12.44 -19.79
CA ALA A 177 14.94 -11.01 -20.10
C ALA A 177 15.15 -10.15 -18.84
N CYS A 178 14.57 -10.57 -17.71
CA CYS A 178 14.82 -9.93 -16.41
C CYS A 178 16.28 -10.06 -15.99
N ARG A 179 16.89 -11.24 -16.16
CA ARG A 179 18.30 -11.47 -15.81
C ARG A 179 19.25 -10.63 -16.66
N GLU A 180 18.97 -10.53 -17.96
CA GLU A 180 19.75 -9.68 -18.87
C GLU A 180 19.62 -8.20 -18.50
N GLY A 181 18.40 -7.72 -18.24
CA GLY A 181 18.15 -6.35 -17.79
C GLY A 181 18.88 -6.02 -16.48
N ILE A 182 18.89 -6.94 -15.50
CA ILE A 182 19.67 -6.76 -14.26
C ILE A 182 21.16 -6.74 -14.57
N GLY A 183 21.65 -7.60 -15.46
CA GLY A 183 23.06 -7.63 -15.84
C GLY A 183 23.59 -6.32 -16.43
N ILE A 184 22.71 -5.54 -17.06
CA ILE A 184 23.00 -4.22 -17.66
C ILE A 184 22.78 -3.09 -16.64
N LEU A 185 21.68 -3.13 -15.89
CA LEU A 185 21.24 -2.03 -15.03
C LEU A 185 21.80 -2.11 -13.61
N SER A 186 22.29 -3.27 -13.16
CA SER A 186 22.86 -3.44 -11.82
C SER A 186 24.06 -2.51 -11.63
N GLY A 187 24.02 -1.67 -10.59
CA GLY A 187 25.04 -0.65 -10.33
C GLY A 187 24.67 0.75 -10.84
N SER A 188 23.55 0.90 -11.56
CA SER A 188 22.97 2.21 -11.85
C SER A 188 22.27 2.76 -10.60
N VAL A 189 22.61 3.99 -10.20
CA VAL A 189 22.07 4.63 -8.98
C VAL A 189 20.58 4.98 -9.11
N ASP A 190 20.11 5.14 -10.35
CA ASP A 190 18.76 5.64 -10.66
C ASP A 190 17.70 4.54 -10.83
N VAL A 191 18.05 3.27 -10.61
CA VAL A 191 17.15 2.13 -10.83
C VAL A 191 16.87 1.38 -9.52
N ALA A 192 15.60 1.32 -9.13
CA ALA A 192 15.14 0.48 -8.04
C ALA A 192 14.66 -0.87 -8.57
N PHE A 193 15.10 -1.94 -7.93
CA PHE A 193 14.80 -3.31 -8.36
C PHE A 193 13.69 -3.89 -7.49
N CYS A 194 12.56 -4.27 -8.10
CA CYS A 194 11.38 -4.77 -7.41
C CYS A 194 11.14 -6.24 -7.79
N PRO A 195 11.53 -7.21 -6.95
CA PRO A 195 11.36 -8.63 -7.28
C PRO A 195 9.87 -9.02 -7.29
N VAL A 196 9.53 -9.97 -8.15
CA VAL A 196 8.18 -10.51 -8.35
C VAL A 196 8.30 -12.02 -8.47
N ALA A 197 7.42 -12.75 -7.79
CA ALA A 197 7.31 -14.19 -7.99
C ALA A 197 6.27 -14.50 -9.07
N GLU A 198 6.67 -15.29 -10.07
CA GLU A 198 5.73 -15.95 -10.98
C GLU A 198 5.32 -17.31 -10.44
N ASN A 199 6.26 -18.03 -9.81
CA ASN A 199 6.06 -19.37 -9.25
C ASN A 199 6.59 -19.48 -7.81
N ASP A 200 6.24 -20.55 -7.07
CA ASP A 200 6.77 -20.80 -5.72
C ASP A 200 8.30 -20.92 -5.70
N ALA A 201 8.90 -21.45 -6.77
CA ALA A 201 10.35 -21.50 -6.94
C ALA A 201 10.98 -20.09 -6.93
N ASP A 202 10.31 -19.08 -7.48
CA ASP A 202 10.81 -17.70 -7.44
C ASP A 202 10.84 -17.13 -6.03
N VAL A 203 9.92 -17.53 -5.16
CA VAL A 203 9.92 -17.12 -3.75
C VAL A 203 11.20 -17.61 -3.08
N ALA A 204 11.57 -18.87 -3.30
CA ALA A 204 12.81 -19.45 -2.75
C ALA A 204 14.07 -18.80 -3.37
N ARG A 205 14.04 -18.49 -4.67
CA ARG A 205 15.16 -17.77 -5.33
C ARG A 205 15.34 -16.36 -4.79
N VAL A 206 14.24 -15.64 -4.52
CA VAL A 206 14.31 -14.30 -3.92
C VAL A 206 14.80 -14.38 -2.48
N GLU A 207 14.35 -15.36 -1.70
CA GLU A 207 14.86 -15.58 -0.33
C GLU A 207 16.38 -15.81 -0.34
N ARG A 208 16.87 -16.68 -1.23
CA ARG A 208 18.31 -16.90 -1.39
C ARG A 208 19.05 -15.65 -1.85
N MET A 209 18.45 -14.87 -2.76
CA MET A 209 19.02 -13.61 -3.23
C MET A 209 19.16 -12.58 -2.10
N LEU A 210 18.18 -12.48 -1.20
CA LEU A 210 18.27 -11.60 -0.02
C LEU A 210 19.45 -11.98 0.88
N LEU A 211 19.62 -13.27 1.17
CA LEU A 211 20.76 -13.75 1.97
C LEU A 211 22.11 -13.40 1.30
N LEU A 212 22.19 -13.53 -0.03
CA LEU A 212 23.41 -13.21 -0.77
C LEU A 212 23.72 -11.70 -0.78
N LEU A 213 22.68 -10.85 -0.77
CA LEU A 213 22.84 -9.40 -0.63
C LEU A 213 23.29 -9.02 0.79
N GLU A 214 22.76 -9.68 1.83
CA GLU A 214 23.22 -9.52 3.22
C GLU A 214 24.68 -9.97 3.40
N GLU A 215 25.12 -10.99 2.66
CA GLU A 215 26.53 -11.40 2.55
C GLU A 215 27.42 -10.37 1.81
N GLY A 216 26.85 -9.29 1.28
CA GLY A 216 27.55 -8.21 0.58
C GLY A 216 27.78 -8.45 -0.91
N LYS A 217 27.13 -9.45 -1.53
CA LYS A 217 27.23 -9.67 -2.97
C LYS A 217 26.44 -8.63 -3.74
N THR A 218 26.85 -8.38 -4.99
CA THR A 218 26.09 -7.50 -5.87
C THR A 218 24.79 -8.19 -6.33
N LEU A 219 23.76 -7.40 -6.69
CA LEU A 219 22.50 -7.95 -7.19
C LEU A 219 22.70 -8.88 -8.40
N LYS A 220 23.64 -8.55 -9.29
CA LYS A 220 23.98 -9.37 -10.45
C LYS A 220 24.50 -10.75 -10.05
N GLU A 221 25.42 -10.80 -9.09
CA GLU A 221 25.97 -12.06 -8.57
C GLU A 221 24.91 -12.85 -7.80
N ALA A 222 24.06 -12.16 -7.04
CA ALA A 222 23.00 -12.78 -6.27
C ALA A 222 21.96 -13.46 -7.18
N VAL A 223 21.56 -12.81 -8.29
CA VAL A 223 20.64 -13.38 -9.29
C VAL A 223 21.25 -14.58 -10.02
N ALA A 224 22.55 -14.55 -10.31
CA ALA A 224 23.24 -15.68 -10.94
C ALA A 224 23.33 -16.88 -9.99
N ALA A 225 23.65 -16.65 -8.72
CA ALA A 225 23.82 -17.70 -7.72
C ALA A 225 22.50 -18.31 -7.23
N CYS A 226 21.37 -17.60 -7.31
CA CYS A 226 20.08 -18.10 -6.86
C CYS A 226 19.38 -19.03 -7.88
N GLN A 227 19.93 -19.25 -9.08
CA GLN A 227 19.30 -20.10 -10.10
C GLN A 227 19.23 -21.58 -9.69
N ASN A 228 20.20 -22.04 -8.90
CA ASN A 228 20.36 -23.45 -8.52
C ASN A 228 19.64 -23.81 -7.21
N VAL A 229 18.61 -23.06 -6.83
CA VAL A 229 17.83 -23.35 -5.61
C VAL A 229 16.87 -24.51 -5.88
N GLU A 230 16.90 -25.51 -4.99
CA GLU A 230 15.99 -26.67 -5.00
C GLU A 230 14.53 -26.20 -5.01
N GLU A 231 13.68 -26.84 -5.82
CA GLU A 231 12.27 -26.46 -5.85
C GLU A 231 11.60 -26.72 -4.50
N PRO A 232 10.87 -25.73 -3.96
CA PRO A 232 10.18 -25.90 -2.69
C PRO A 232 9.16 -27.04 -2.80
N GLY A 233 9.13 -27.91 -1.79
CA GLY A 233 8.16 -29.01 -1.73
C GLY A 233 6.70 -28.53 -1.68
N PRO A 234 5.72 -29.45 -1.88
CA PRO A 234 4.30 -29.11 -2.03
C PRO A 234 3.68 -28.29 -0.89
N TRP A 235 4.31 -28.29 0.29
CA TRP A 235 3.83 -27.64 1.52
C TRP A 235 4.64 -26.40 1.92
N ALA A 236 5.52 -25.89 1.04
CA ALA A 236 6.35 -24.73 1.36
C ALA A 236 5.54 -23.45 1.66
N PHE A 237 4.28 -23.37 1.22
CA PHE A 237 3.37 -22.28 1.59
C PHE A 237 3.03 -22.23 3.08
N LEU A 238 3.22 -23.32 3.83
CA LEU A 238 3.00 -23.38 5.28
C LEU A 238 4.18 -22.85 6.10
N HIS A 239 5.33 -22.55 5.49
CA HIS A 239 6.50 -22.09 6.23
C HIS A 239 6.27 -20.67 6.78
N PRO A 240 6.08 -20.48 8.10
CA PRO A 240 5.63 -19.20 8.65
C PRO A 240 6.63 -18.06 8.40
N GLY A 241 7.93 -18.39 8.32
CA GLY A 241 9.00 -17.43 8.02
C GLY A 241 8.93 -16.81 6.62
N GLN A 242 8.29 -17.47 5.65
CA GLN A 242 8.21 -17.00 4.26
C GLN A 242 6.96 -16.16 3.97
N TRP A 243 6.01 -16.07 4.91
CA TRP A 243 4.73 -15.38 4.67
C TRP A 243 4.91 -13.87 4.43
N GLY A 244 5.85 -13.25 5.14
CA GLY A 244 6.22 -11.86 4.93
C GLY A 244 6.76 -11.62 3.53
N LEU A 245 7.68 -12.47 3.06
CA LEU A 245 8.25 -12.38 1.71
C LEU A 245 7.18 -12.60 0.63
N ARG A 246 6.34 -13.62 0.79
CA ARG A 246 5.21 -13.89 -0.12
C ARG A 246 4.27 -12.69 -0.22
N LEU A 247 3.95 -12.05 0.91
CA LEU A 247 3.11 -10.86 0.91
C LEU A 247 3.77 -9.70 0.15
N ARG A 248 5.08 -9.46 0.33
CA ARG A 248 5.84 -8.43 -0.40
C ARG A 248 5.84 -8.70 -1.91
N LEU A 249 6.12 -9.93 -2.33
CA LEU A 249 6.14 -10.32 -3.75
C LEU A 249 4.74 -10.23 -4.38
N GLN A 250 3.69 -10.61 -3.64
CA GLN A 250 2.31 -10.46 -4.10
C GLN A 250 1.90 -8.99 -4.24
N ARG A 251 2.36 -8.10 -3.35
CA ARG A 251 2.16 -6.65 -3.49
C ARG A 251 2.80 -6.11 -4.76
N ASN A 252 4.05 -6.49 -5.04
CA ASN A 252 4.73 -6.09 -6.27
C ASN A 252 4.01 -6.59 -7.53
N ARG A 253 3.53 -7.84 -7.51
CA ARG A 253 2.74 -8.41 -8.61
C ARG A 253 1.42 -7.69 -8.82
N ALA A 254 0.70 -7.39 -7.74
CA ALA A 254 -0.56 -6.65 -7.78
C ALA A 254 -0.37 -5.22 -8.33
N HIS A 255 0.77 -4.58 -8.00
CA HIS A 255 1.10 -3.26 -8.53
C HIS A 255 1.24 -3.26 -10.07
N ILE A 256 1.98 -4.22 -10.62
CA ILE A 256 2.15 -4.38 -12.08
C ILE A 256 0.79 -4.61 -12.76
N PHE A 257 -0.05 -5.44 -12.14
CA PHE A 257 -1.39 -5.72 -12.64
C PHE A 257 -2.27 -4.47 -12.67
N ASN A 258 -2.26 -3.67 -11.61
CA ASN A 258 -3.01 -2.41 -11.53
C ASN A 258 -2.48 -1.35 -12.52
N ALA A 259 -1.17 -1.35 -12.79
CA ALA A 259 -0.56 -0.51 -13.82
C ALA A 259 -0.87 -0.96 -15.27
N GLY A 260 -1.67 -2.03 -15.45
CA GLY A 260 -2.13 -2.52 -16.75
C GLY A 260 -1.18 -3.51 -17.43
N SER A 261 -0.09 -3.92 -16.78
CA SER A 261 0.82 -4.95 -17.29
C SER A 261 0.57 -6.29 -16.62
N ARG A 262 0.87 -7.40 -17.32
CA ARG A 262 0.79 -8.76 -16.76
C ARG A 262 2.10 -9.53 -16.88
N THR A 263 3.15 -8.90 -17.42
CA THR A 263 4.40 -9.55 -17.80
C THR A 263 5.58 -8.80 -17.20
N VAL A 264 6.63 -9.56 -16.87
CA VAL A 264 7.93 -9.04 -16.45
C VAL A 264 8.98 -9.28 -17.54
N PRO A 265 9.98 -8.40 -17.73
CA PRO A 265 10.25 -7.20 -16.94
C PRO A 265 9.24 -6.08 -17.20
N PHE A 266 8.86 -5.36 -16.15
CA PHE A 266 8.01 -4.16 -16.24
C PHE A 266 8.78 -2.96 -15.69
N PHE A 267 8.79 -1.85 -16.44
CA PHE A 267 9.48 -0.64 -16.06
C PHE A 267 8.47 0.47 -15.77
N GLU A 268 8.62 1.09 -14.61
CA GLU A 268 7.84 2.25 -14.20
C GLU A 268 8.78 3.45 -14.06
N TYR A 269 8.44 4.55 -14.71
CA TYR A 269 9.24 5.77 -14.69
C TYR A 269 8.57 6.80 -13.77
N HIS A 270 9.29 7.23 -12.73
CA HIS A 270 8.85 8.26 -11.80
C HIS A 270 9.59 9.57 -12.12
N GLY A 271 8.85 10.58 -12.60
CA GLY A 271 9.37 11.89 -12.98
C GLY A 271 9.91 11.97 -14.41
N LEU A 272 10.52 13.12 -14.77
CA LEU A 272 11.16 13.30 -16.08
C LEU A 272 12.44 12.45 -16.13
N PRO A 273 12.58 11.47 -17.05
CA PRO A 273 13.76 10.63 -17.15
C PRO A 273 15.05 11.46 -17.16
N ALA A 274 16.06 11.05 -16.39
CA ALA A 274 17.37 11.72 -16.36
C ALA A 274 18.01 11.83 -17.76
N MET A 275 17.63 10.94 -18.68
CA MET A 275 17.99 10.99 -20.11
C MET A 275 17.54 12.29 -20.79
N LEU A 276 16.37 12.85 -20.42
CA LEU A 276 15.90 14.15 -20.91
C LEU A 276 16.63 15.32 -20.25
N LYS A 277 17.08 15.19 -18.98
CA LYS A 277 17.92 16.21 -18.33
C LYS A 277 19.30 16.32 -18.97
N LYS A 278 19.90 15.20 -19.39
CA LYS A 278 21.23 15.20 -20.01
C LYS A 278 21.25 15.83 -21.41
N GLN A 279 20.12 15.77 -22.12
CA GLN A 279 19.95 16.43 -23.42
C GLN A 279 19.67 17.94 -23.32
N ALA A 280 19.31 18.43 -22.12
CA ALA A 280 19.01 19.84 -21.87
C ALA A 280 20.21 20.65 -21.32
N GLN A 281 21.41 20.06 -21.27
CA GLN A 281 22.62 20.78 -20.88
C GLN A 281 23.16 21.56 -22.10
N PRO A 282 23.20 22.91 -22.10
CA PRO A 282 23.81 23.66 -23.20
C PRO A 282 25.31 23.34 -23.26
N PRO A 283 25.92 23.22 -24.46
CA PRO A 283 27.36 23.11 -24.58
C PRO A 283 28.03 24.33 -23.94
N ALA A 284 29.05 24.09 -23.11
CA ALA A 284 29.85 25.14 -22.48
C ALA A 284 30.42 26.09 -23.56
N PRO A 285 30.46 27.42 -23.32
CA PRO A 285 30.93 28.35 -24.33
C PRO A 285 32.44 28.17 -24.55
N ALA A 286 32.81 27.77 -25.76
CA ALA A 286 34.19 27.76 -26.21
C ALA A 286 34.74 29.20 -26.21
N ARG A 287 35.89 29.35 -25.57
CA ARG A 287 36.68 30.58 -25.43
C ARG A 287 36.98 31.15 -26.83
N ALA A 288 36.55 32.38 -27.10
CA ALA A 288 36.83 33.08 -28.35
C ALA A 288 38.34 33.24 -28.55
N GLN A 289 38.85 32.65 -29.63
CA GLN A 289 40.07 33.10 -30.30
C GLN A 289 39.66 33.45 -31.73
N GLU A 290 39.75 34.73 -32.08
CA GLU A 290 39.59 35.21 -33.46
C GLU A 290 40.75 34.68 -34.32
N PRO A 291 40.48 34.29 -35.57
CA PRO A 291 41.46 34.44 -36.62
C PRO A 291 40.95 35.37 -37.73
N VAL A 292 41.86 36.23 -38.13
CA VAL A 292 41.84 37.10 -39.31
C VAL A 292 41.53 36.28 -40.56
N ILE A 293 40.59 36.77 -41.37
CA ILE A 293 40.18 36.18 -42.65
C ILE A 293 41.10 36.71 -43.76
N GLU A 294 41.83 35.83 -44.45
CA GLU A 294 42.45 36.10 -45.75
C GLU A 294 41.87 35.11 -46.78
N PHE A 295 41.38 35.66 -47.90
CA PHE A 295 40.56 35.00 -48.90
C PHE A 295 41.40 34.23 -49.95
N SER A 296 41.03 32.99 -50.27
CA SER A 296 40.81 32.54 -51.66
C SER A 296 40.30 31.09 -51.78
N PRO A 297 39.62 30.72 -52.89
CA PRO A 297 38.65 29.64 -52.93
C PRO A 297 39.15 28.40 -53.70
N ALA A 298 38.76 27.20 -53.24
CA ALA A 298 38.38 26.06 -54.10
C ALA A 298 38.18 24.79 -53.26
N GLY A 299 37.01 24.17 -53.40
CA GLY A 299 36.81 22.75 -53.16
C GLY A 299 36.02 22.37 -51.91
N GLY A 300 34.90 21.67 -52.12
CA GLY A 300 34.39 20.69 -51.17
C GLY A 300 33.10 21.04 -50.42
N GLN A 301 31.99 20.48 -50.92
CA GLN A 301 30.87 19.89 -50.15
C GLN A 301 30.11 20.79 -49.16
N THR A 302 28.93 21.24 -49.58
CA THR A 302 27.87 21.77 -48.71
C THR A 302 26.94 20.67 -48.21
N PHE A 303 26.98 20.41 -46.90
CA PHE A 303 25.79 20.01 -46.12
C PHE A 303 24.85 21.22 -45.99
N PRO A 304 23.55 21.00 -45.78
CA PRO A 304 22.82 21.82 -44.81
C PRO A 304 22.12 20.98 -43.74
N ASP A 305 22.27 21.47 -42.51
CA ASP A 305 21.64 20.97 -41.28
C ASP A 305 20.11 21.17 -41.23
N ALA A 306 19.48 20.17 -40.61
CA ALA A 306 18.40 20.23 -39.62
C ALA A 306 17.22 21.20 -39.79
N VAL A 307 16.04 20.64 -40.10
CA VAL A 307 14.79 20.93 -39.37
C VAL A 307 13.95 19.64 -39.27
N LEU A 308 13.87 19.08 -38.06
CA LEU A 308 12.78 18.20 -37.63
C LEU A 308 12.33 18.70 -36.25
N PRO A 309 11.02 18.81 -36.03
CA PRO A 309 10.47 18.33 -34.79
C PRO A 309 9.38 17.28 -35.05
N LEU A 310 9.61 16.14 -34.41
CA LEU A 310 8.72 15.02 -34.27
C LEU A 310 7.48 15.40 -33.46
N GLU A 311 6.31 15.02 -33.96
CA GLU A 311 5.13 14.81 -33.12
C GLU A 311 5.27 13.48 -32.34
N PRO A 312 4.79 13.43 -31.08
CA PRO A 312 4.96 12.26 -30.23
C PRO A 312 3.93 11.19 -30.58
N GLN A 313 4.36 10.08 -31.19
CA GLN A 313 3.52 8.89 -31.31
C GLN A 313 3.63 8.03 -30.05
N VAL A 314 2.53 8.01 -29.31
CA VAL A 314 2.24 7.07 -28.23
C VAL A 314 1.81 5.72 -28.84
N ALA A 315 2.41 4.64 -28.35
CA ALA A 315 1.97 3.24 -28.34
C ALA A 315 1.51 2.59 -29.67
N GLY A 316 2.31 1.64 -30.18
CA GLY A 316 1.87 0.66 -31.18
C GLY A 316 2.91 -0.42 -31.44
N GLN A 317 2.52 -1.68 -31.38
CA GLN A 317 3.36 -2.87 -31.53
C GLN A 317 4.11 -2.95 -32.87
N CYS A 318 5.40 -3.31 -32.83
CA CYS A 318 6.13 -3.76 -34.01
C CYS A 318 5.88 -5.26 -34.26
N GLY A 319 4.90 -5.56 -35.10
CA GLY A 319 4.69 -6.90 -35.66
C GLY A 319 4.62 -6.83 -37.19
N GLY A 320 5.76 -6.95 -37.87
CA GLY A 320 5.83 -6.96 -39.34
C GLY A 320 7.24 -7.25 -39.87
N PRO A 321 7.39 -7.83 -41.08
CA PRO A 321 8.62 -8.49 -41.54
C PRO A 321 9.65 -7.58 -42.24
N ALA A 322 9.66 -6.27 -41.99
CA ALA A 322 10.64 -5.35 -42.57
C ALA A 322 11.51 -4.71 -41.49
N PRO A 323 12.83 -4.59 -41.69
CA PRO A 323 13.73 -4.01 -40.69
C PRO A 323 13.61 -2.49 -40.67
N CYS A 324 13.55 -1.90 -39.48
CA CYS A 324 13.58 -0.45 -39.30
C CYS A 324 14.99 0.10 -39.59
N PRO A 325 15.09 1.29 -40.20
CA PRO A 325 16.35 1.98 -40.50
C PRO A 325 17.12 2.40 -39.24
#